data_AF-A0A7R9TZG7-F1
#
_entry.id   AF-A0A7R9TZG7-F1
#
_cell.length_a   1.000
_cell.length_b   1.000
_cell.length_c   1.000
_cell.angle_alpha   90.00
_cell.angle_beta   90.00
_cell.angle_gamma   90.00
#
_symmetry.space_group_name_H-M   'P 1'
#
loop_
_entity.id
_entity.type
_entity.pdbx_description
1 polymer ?
#
loop_
_entity_poly.entity_id
_entity_poly.type
_entity_poly.pdbx_seq_one_letter_code
_entity_poly.pdbx_strand_id
1 'polypeptide(L)'
;PRTRSRARRAGLRIWSGAVALLRMLGGGGKRGAYLPRARLAAAGVAAGLVAAVAAAALLLATARAFTLALWEESRERTAAAADAYWECISEELADGGSDEADRASDTHPRPRYSAGLAARSDGALAVTHGYLYDHAARAPSWLNDTWLHGVGADELTWRRIGPSASAARPSARYGASFARASTHDSAVLFGGTDGGARFASGTTGYRPGNEFGDTWLLDLASGAWSQVDPLFGDPSPPARQLAATTGDCGGDGVCIFGGLGGERGRVALADLWRWDFARATWTLLSDGGDNSGGGKASPPARFASSMCAVSAGADAAEGGVSGDDAIELFLYGGAGGTAPRGTVHEDLWRFSLDAAAGLPGAWVRLRPAGASELGGGRAFATLTTIGAGGSVDGEFAAILFGGVNKTLPMQPNADAYALVRTRGRSRLRWVRIPTPPPDGSVAPWPVFRHSAARDQRGDLVVFGGESSRPYMYHNGVWALRAPLAGVLSLAREAYDAPRGGEL
;
A
#
# COMPACT_ATOMS: atom_id res chain seq x y z
N PRO A 1 -0.32 25.78 26.68
CA PRO A 1 -0.76 27.12 27.21
C PRO A 1 0.30 28.24 27.11
N ARG A 2 1.57 27.98 27.45
CA ARG A 2 2.63 29.01 27.45
C ARG A 2 3.07 29.50 26.04
N THR A 3 3.00 28.64 25.03
CA THR A 3 3.33 28.93 23.61
C THR A 3 2.29 29.82 22.91
N ARG A 4 1.00 29.57 23.16
CA ARG A 4 -0.14 30.40 22.68
C ARG A 4 0.00 31.89 23.06
N SER A 5 0.59 32.18 24.21
CA SER A 5 0.75 33.56 24.71
C SER A 5 1.94 34.31 24.09
N ARG A 6 2.96 33.60 23.58
CA ARG A 6 4.16 34.20 22.97
C ARG A 6 3.93 34.53 21.50
N ALA A 7 3.25 33.67 20.74
CA ALA A 7 2.90 33.92 19.34
C ALA A 7 1.91 35.10 19.19
N ARG A 8 0.86 35.16 20.02
CA ARG A 8 -0.07 36.31 20.06
C ARG A 8 0.64 37.62 20.43
N ARG A 9 1.57 37.59 21.39
CA ARG A 9 2.35 38.78 21.78
C ARG A 9 3.34 39.22 20.70
N ALA A 10 3.91 38.29 19.94
CA ALA A 10 4.79 38.59 18.82
C ALA A 10 4.01 39.22 17.65
N GLY A 11 2.85 38.65 17.28
CA GLY A 11 1.99 39.19 16.21
C GLY A 11 1.48 40.60 16.52
N LEU A 12 1.04 40.86 17.75
CA LEU A 12 0.60 42.20 18.17
C LEU A 12 1.73 43.23 18.14
N ARG A 13 2.96 42.86 18.51
CA ARG A 13 4.13 43.77 18.48
C ARG A 13 4.54 44.14 17.06
N ILE A 14 4.49 43.19 16.13
CA ILE A 14 4.82 43.41 14.71
C ILE A 14 3.77 44.32 14.06
N TRP A 15 2.49 44.11 14.36
CA TRP A 15 1.40 44.94 13.84
C TRP A 15 1.49 46.40 14.35
N SER A 16 1.81 46.60 15.63
CA SER A 16 2.07 47.95 16.17
C SER A 16 3.28 48.64 15.55
N GLY A 17 4.33 47.89 15.18
CA GLY A 17 5.51 48.42 14.49
C GLY A 17 5.21 48.89 13.07
N ALA A 18 4.39 48.14 12.32
CA ALA A 18 3.98 48.50 10.97
C ALA A 18 3.10 49.77 10.94
N VAL A 19 2.18 49.91 11.89
CA VAL A 19 1.33 51.11 12.02
C VAL A 19 2.14 52.35 12.42
N ALA A 20 3.18 52.20 13.25
CA ALA A 20 4.08 53.28 13.60
C ALA A 20 4.93 53.77 12.40
N LEU A 21 5.41 52.84 11.57
CA LEU A 21 6.17 53.17 10.36
C LEU A 21 5.33 53.93 9.33
N LEU A 22 4.06 53.52 9.14
CA LEU A 22 3.10 54.20 8.26
C LEU A 22 2.75 55.62 8.75
N ARG A 23 2.69 55.84 10.06
CA ARG A 23 2.50 57.19 10.64
C ARG A 23 3.73 58.09 10.45
N MET A 24 4.95 57.53 10.50
CA MET A 24 6.17 58.31 10.22
C MET A 24 6.28 58.72 8.74
N LEU A 25 5.79 57.90 7.82
CA LEU A 25 5.79 58.22 6.39
C LEU A 25 4.71 59.25 5.98
N GLY A 26 3.71 59.50 6.82
CA GLY A 26 2.61 60.46 6.57
C GLY A 26 2.81 61.87 7.15
N GLY A 27 3.86 62.12 7.93
CA GLY A 27 4.05 63.37 8.69
C GLY A 27 5.08 64.34 8.10
N GLY A 28 4.77 65.02 6.99
CA GLY A 28 5.66 66.01 6.36
C GLY A 28 5.21 67.46 6.58
N GLY A 29 5.60 68.10 7.69
CA GLY A 29 5.35 69.51 7.99
C GLY A 29 6.53 70.45 7.69
N LYS A 30 6.35 71.32 6.69
CA LYS A 30 6.97 72.64 6.37
C LYS A 30 8.29 73.08 7.07
N ARG A 31 9.36 73.29 6.27
CA ARG A 31 10.04 74.59 5.92
C ARG A 31 11.53 74.41 5.54
N GLY A 32 11.96 75.09 4.46
CA GLY A 32 13.31 75.68 4.32
C GLY A 32 14.35 75.00 3.42
N ALA A 33 14.81 75.76 2.40
CA ALA A 33 16.06 75.64 1.61
C ALA A 33 16.14 74.68 0.39
N TYR A 34 16.82 75.20 -0.64
CA TYR A 34 16.89 74.77 -2.05
C TYR A 34 17.87 73.60 -2.29
N LEU A 35 17.37 72.51 -2.87
CA LEU A 35 18.08 71.49 -3.67
C LEU A 35 17.04 70.84 -4.62
N PRO A 36 17.42 70.27 -5.77
CA PRO A 36 16.51 70.06 -6.90
C PRO A 36 15.42 69.04 -6.53
N ARG A 37 14.22 69.57 -6.27
CA ARG A 37 13.04 68.86 -5.72
C ARG A 37 12.63 67.60 -6.48
N ALA A 38 12.96 67.51 -7.77
CA ALA A 38 12.60 66.35 -8.59
C ALA A 38 13.36 65.06 -8.21
N ARG A 39 14.64 65.15 -7.83
CA ARG A 39 15.45 63.95 -7.47
C ARG A 39 15.15 63.45 -6.06
N LEU A 40 14.87 64.35 -5.11
CA LEU A 40 14.47 64.00 -3.74
C LEU A 40 13.05 63.42 -3.67
N ALA A 41 12.11 63.94 -4.48
CA ALA A 41 10.77 63.37 -4.58
C ALA A 41 10.79 61.97 -5.22
N ALA A 42 11.56 61.77 -6.29
CA ALA A 42 11.73 60.45 -6.92
C ALA A 42 12.41 59.44 -5.98
N ALA A 43 13.41 59.86 -5.20
CA ALA A 43 14.05 59.01 -4.20
C ALA A 43 13.10 58.64 -3.04
N GLY A 44 12.25 59.58 -2.59
CA GLY A 44 11.23 59.31 -1.57
C GLY A 44 10.13 58.36 -2.05
N VAL A 45 9.67 58.50 -3.30
CA VAL A 45 8.71 57.57 -3.91
C VAL A 45 9.32 56.18 -4.10
N ALA A 46 10.57 56.10 -4.57
CA ALA A 46 11.29 54.83 -4.71
C ALA A 46 11.49 54.14 -3.35
N ALA A 47 11.88 54.88 -2.31
CA ALA A 47 12.01 54.35 -0.95
C ALA A 47 10.68 53.85 -0.38
N GLY A 48 9.58 54.58 -0.63
CA GLY A 48 8.23 54.17 -0.24
C GLY A 48 7.76 52.89 -0.95
N LEU A 49 8.07 52.74 -2.24
CA LEU A 49 7.77 51.54 -3.02
C LEU A 49 8.57 50.33 -2.54
N VAL A 50 9.87 50.50 -2.27
CA VAL A 50 10.72 49.44 -1.70
C VAL A 50 10.21 49.02 -0.32
N ALA A 51 9.81 49.96 0.53
CA ALA A 51 9.23 49.66 1.83
C ALA A 51 7.88 48.92 1.73
N ALA A 52 7.02 49.30 0.79
CA ALA A 52 5.74 48.63 0.55
C ALA A 52 5.94 47.19 0.02
N VAL A 53 6.87 46.98 -0.90
CA VAL A 53 7.22 45.65 -1.41
C VAL A 53 7.82 44.78 -0.30
N ALA A 54 8.70 45.33 0.54
CA ALA A 54 9.26 44.61 1.68
C ALA A 54 8.19 44.22 2.71
N ALA A 55 7.23 45.12 2.99
CA ALA A 55 6.11 44.84 3.87
C ALA A 55 5.17 43.76 3.30
N ALA A 56 4.87 43.80 2.00
CA ALA A 56 4.10 42.78 1.32
C ALA A 56 4.81 41.42 1.34
N ALA A 57 6.12 41.39 1.07
CA ALA A 57 6.93 40.17 1.14
C ALA A 57 6.96 39.58 2.56
N LEU A 58 7.04 40.43 3.60
CA LEU A 58 6.97 39.99 5.00
C LEU A 58 5.59 39.45 5.37
N LEU A 59 4.50 40.07 4.88
CA LEU A 59 3.13 39.58 5.05
C LEU A 59 2.92 38.22 4.36
N LEU A 60 3.42 38.05 3.14
CA LEU A 60 3.41 36.78 2.42
C LEU A 60 4.23 35.70 3.14
N ALA A 61 5.41 36.05 3.65
CA ALA A 61 6.25 35.11 4.41
C ALA A 61 5.62 34.70 5.73
N THR A 62 4.98 35.65 6.44
CA THR A 62 4.27 35.37 7.70
C THR A 62 2.97 34.62 7.48
N ALA A 63 2.21 34.92 6.43
CA ALA A 63 1.05 34.13 6.02
C ALA A 63 1.49 32.69 5.69
N ARG A 64 2.55 32.51 4.89
CA ARG A 64 3.10 31.18 4.57
C ARG A 64 3.56 30.42 5.80
N ALA A 65 4.26 31.09 6.74
CA ALA A 65 4.69 30.48 7.99
C ALA A 65 3.51 30.12 8.91
N PHE A 66 2.46 30.95 8.92
CA PHE A 66 1.24 30.67 9.69
C PHE A 66 0.45 29.51 9.08
N THR A 67 0.33 29.44 7.75
CA THR A 67 -0.27 28.30 7.05
C THR A 67 0.53 27.02 7.28
N LEU A 68 1.87 27.08 7.25
CA LEU A 68 2.75 25.96 7.58
C LEU A 68 2.57 25.51 9.04
N ALA A 69 2.51 26.44 9.99
CA ALA A 69 2.31 26.12 11.39
C ALA A 69 0.92 25.54 11.68
N LEU A 70 -0.13 26.06 11.03
CA LEU A 70 -1.48 25.48 11.11
C LEU A 70 -1.55 24.11 10.43
N TRP A 71 -0.78 23.90 9.35
CA TRP A 71 -0.67 22.63 8.68
C TRP A 71 0.10 21.59 9.53
N GLU A 72 1.19 21.99 10.20
CA GLU A 72 1.93 21.16 11.15
C GLU A 72 1.08 20.83 12.40
N GLU A 73 0.39 21.83 12.98
CA GLU A 73 -0.52 21.63 14.12
C GLU A 73 -1.72 20.75 13.73
N SER A 74 -2.21 20.86 12.50
CA SER A 74 -3.21 19.94 11.94
C SER A 74 -2.65 18.52 11.84
N ARG A 75 -1.46 18.34 11.24
CA ARG A 75 -0.79 17.04 11.09
C ARG A 75 -0.53 16.33 12.42
N GLU A 76 -0.09 17.05 13.46
CA GLU A 76 0.14 16.48 14.79
C GLU A 76 -1.17 16.04 15.45
N ARG A 77 -2.27 16.79 15.24
CA ARG A 77 -3.61 16.38 15.69
C ARG A 77 -4.13 15.17 14.91
N THR A 78 -3.85 15.07 13.61
CA THR A 78 -4.23 13.92 12.77
C THR A 78 -3.48 12.63 13.19
N ALA A 79 -2.22 12.71 13.59
CA ALA A 79 -1.48 11.53 14.08
C ALA A 79 -2.02 11.01 15.41
N ALA A 80 -2.30 11.92 16.34
CA ALA A 80 -2.91 11.59 17.63
C ALA A 80 -4.38 11.16 17.51
N ALA A 81 -5.10 11.55 16.45
CA ALA A 81 -6.51 11.19 16.23
C ALA A 81 -6.71 9.76 15.71
N ALA A 82 -5.69 9.17 15.09
CA ALA A 82 -5.75 7.79 14.58
C ALA A 82 -5.13 6.76 15.53
N ASP A 83 -4.37 7.19 16.54
CA ASP A 83 -3.48 6.34 17.35
C ASP A 83 -2.62 5.38 16.49
N ALA A 84 -2.26 5.83 15.28
CA ALA A 84 -1.60 4.99 14.30
C ALA A 84 -0.07 5.09 14.40
N TYR A 85 0.62 3.96 14.53
CA TYR A 85 2.08 3.91 14.61
C TYR A 85 2.65 2.61 14.01
N TRP A 86 3.92 2.68 13.62
CA TRP A 86 4.67 1.50 13.21
C TRP A 86 5.32 0.84 14.42
N GLU A 87 5.13 -0.47 14.51
CA GLU A 87 5.82 -1.35 15.45
C GLU A 87 6.78 -2.24 14.65
N CYS A 88 8.05 -2.22 15.02
CA CYS A 88 9.02 -3.20 14.54
C CYS A 88 8.79 -4.50 15.31
N ILE A 89 8.26 -5.53 14.64
CA ILE A 89 8.03 -6.84 15.26
C ILE A 89 9.32 -7.66 15.23
N SER A 90 10.05 -7.64 14.12
CA SER A 90 11.37 -8.26 14.03
C SER A 90 12.31 -7.32 13.30
N GLU A 91 13.44 -7.03 13.92
CA GLU A 91 14.45 -6.18 13.32
C GLU A 91 14.94 -6.75 11.99
N GLU A 92 15.29 -5.84 11.10
CA GLU A 92 16.00 -6.16 9.89
C GLU A 92 17.42 -6.57 10.25
N LEU A 93 17.77 -7.81 9.93
CA LEU A 93 19.12 -8.28 10.17
C LEU A 93 20.02 -7.67 9.10
N ALA A 94 20.99 -6.88 9.57
CA ALA A 94 21.86 -6.08 8.71
C ALA A 94 22.53 -6.96 7.66
N ASP A 95 22.30 -6.62 6.39
CA ASP A 95 22.94 -7.11 5.17
C ASP A 95 23.19 -8.62 5.13
N GLY A 96 22.43 -9.33 4.28
CA GLY A 96 22.58 -10.77 4.05
C GLY A 96 24.04 -11.18 3.99
N GLY A 97 24.51 -11.75 5.10
CA GLY A 97 25.92 -11.96 5.35
C GLY A 97 26.53 -12.69 4.19
N SER A 98 27.70 -12.25 3.78
CA SER A 98 28.63 -12.96 2.91
C SER A 98 28.98 -14.37 3.38
N ASP A 99 28.48 -14.75 4.55
CA ASP A 99 28.92 -15.87 5.33
C ASP A 99 27.95 -17.03 5.12
N GLU A 100 28.54 -18.21 4.90
CA GLU A 100 27.84 -19.47 4.70
C GLU A 100 26.87 -19.81 5.85
N ALA A 101 27.12 -19.24 7.04
CA ALA A 101 26.29 -19.35 8.23
C ALA A 101 24.87 -18.76 8.06
N ASP A 102 24.70 -17.64 7.35
CA ASP A 102 23.37 -17.04 7.11
C ASP A 102 22.55 -17.83 6.09
N ARG A 103 23.22 -18.54 5.18
CA ARG A 103 22.55 -19.44 4.21
C ARG A 103 22.01 -20.71 4.87
N ALA A 104 22.62 -21.12 5.98
CA ALA A 104 22.26 -22.29 6.77
C ALA A 104 21.49 -21.94 8.06
N SER A 105 21.20 -20.66 8.30
CA SER A 105 20.53 -20.22 9.52
C SER A 105 19.10 -20.79 9.59
N ASP A 106 18.86 -21.61 10.61
CA ASP A 106 17.53 -22.11 10.97
C ASP A 106 16.78 -21.16 11.94
N THR A 107 17.29 -19.94 12.16
CA THR A 107 16.73 -19.00 13.15
C THR A 107 15.86 -17.90 12.55
N HIS A 108 15.81 -17.74 11.22
CA HIS A 108 14.98 -16.73 10.54
C HIS A 108 14.91 -16.93 9.01
N PRO A 109 13.87 -16.39 8.32
CA PRO A 109 13.86 -16.31 6.87
C PRO A 109 14.92 -15.35 6.33
N ARG A 110 15.60 -15.76 5.26
CA ARG A 110 16.45 -14.86 4.47
C ARG A 110 15.68 -13.65 3.90
N PRO A 111 16.33 -12.49 3.70
CA PRO A 111 15.79 -11.36 2.94
C PRO A 111 15.24 -11.77 1.59
N ARG A 112 14.06 -11.27 1.23
CA ARG A 112 13.36 -11.67 0.00
C ARG A 112 12.27 -10.69 -0.41
N TYR A 113 12.00 -10.61 -1.70
CA TYR A 113 10.79 -9.96 -2.23
C TYR A 113 9.84 -10.98 -2.86
N SER A 114 8.58 -10.56 -3.04
CA SER A 114 7.48 -11.36 -3.59
C SER A 114 7.33 -12.72 -2.91
N ALA A 115 7.48 -12.71 -1.58
CA ALA A 115 7.18 -13.85 -0.73
C ALA A 115 5.65 -14.05 -0.60
N GLY A 116 5.22 -15.23 -0.19
CA GLY A 116 3.89 -15.41 0.38
C GLY A 116 3.88 -15.00 1.84
N LEU A 117 2.85 -14.28 2.28
CA LEU A 117 2.58 -14.00 3.70
C LEU A 117 1.11 -14.32 4.02
N ALA A 118 0.86 -15.07 5.10
CA ALA A 118 -0.47 -15.30 5.63
C ALA A 118 -0.46 -15.26 7.16
N ALA A 119 -1.43 -14.57 7.76
CA ALA A 119 -1.64 -14.59 9.20
C ALA A 119 -2.55 -15.77 9.58
N ARG A 120 -2.15 -16.52 10.60
CA ARG A 120 -2.93 -17.59 11.22
C ARG A 120 -3.95 -17.03 12.20
N SER A 121 -4.93 -17.85 12.54
CA SER A 121 -5.97 -17.54 13.54
C SER A 121 -5.42 -17.32 14.95
N ASP A 122 -4.27 -17.91 15.28
CA ASP A 122 -3.55 -17.72 16.54
C ASP A 122 -2.57 -16.53 16.54
N GLY A 123 -2.54 -15.76 15.45
CA GLY A 123 -1.67 -14.59 15.29
C GLY A 123 -0.26 -14.89 14.80
N ALA A 124 0.14 -16.15 14.62
CA ALA A 124 1.41 -16.48 14.00
C ALA A 124 1.39 -16.11 12.50
N LEU A 125 2.56 -15.76 11.95
CA LEU A 125 2.69 -15.41 10.53
C LEU A 125 3.39 -16.52 9.78
N ALA A 126 2.82 -16.96 8.66
CA ALA A 126 3.47 -17.87 7.73
C ALA A 126 4.09 -17.10 6.58
N VAL A 127 5.40 -17.27 6.37
CA VAL A 127 6.18 -16.71 5.26
C VAL A 127 6.70 -17.83 4.40
N THR A 128 6.63 -17.69 3.07
CA THR A 128 7.15 -18.71 2.15
C THR A 128 7.66 -18.12 0.84
N HIS A 129 8.48 -18.89 0.12
CA HIS A 129 8.89 -18.62 -1.26
C HIS A 129 9.62 -17.28 -1.47
N GLY A 130 9.57 -16.69 -2.67
CA GLY A 130 10.19 -15.40 -2.98
C GLY A 130 11.57 -15.53 -3.61
N TYR A 131 12.19 -14.38 -3.81
CA TYR A 131 13.46 -14.25 -4.50
C TYR A 131 14.41 -13.32 -3.75
N LEU A 132 15.70 -13.64 -3.82
CA LEU A 132 16.78 -12.72 -3.50
C LEU A 132 17.92 -12.92 -4.51
N TYR A 133 18.62 -11.83 -4.83
CA TYR A 133 19.90 -11.95 -5.53
C TYR A 133 21.02 -12.02 -4.49
N ASP A 134 21.69 -13.17 -4.39
CA ASP A 134 22.74 -13.40 -3.42
C ASP A 134 24.01 -12.74 -3.95
N HIS A 135 24.33 -11.54 -3.45
CA HIS A 135 25.48 -10.77 -3.92
C HIS A 135 26.82 -11.45 -3.62
N ALA A 136 26.89 -12.23 -2.54
CA ALA A 136 28.07 -12.99 -2.17
C ALA A 136 28.31 -14.19 -3.10
N ALA A 137 27.26 -14.94 -3.44
CA ALA A 137 27.32 -16.01 -4.45
C ALA A 137 27.30 -15.48 -5.89
N ARG A 138 26.96 -14.19 -6.08
CA ARG A 138 26.67 -13.57 -7.38
C ARG A 138 25.66 -14.38 -8.20
N ALA A 139 24.62 -14.87 -7.53
CA ALA A 139 23.66 -15.80 -8.12
C ALA A 139 22.23 -15.47 -7.69
N PRO A 140 21.25 -15.61 -8.59
CA PRO A 140 19.85 -15.58 -8.21
C PRO A 140 19.54 -16.76 -7.26
N SER A 141 18.73 -16.50 -6.24
CA SER A 141 18.26 -17.50 -5.29
C SER A 141 16.74 -17.45 -5.21
N TRP A 142 16.11 -18.53 -5.68
CA TRP A 142 14.69 -18.78 -5.51
C TRP A 142 14.48 -19.59 -4.25
N LEU A 143 13.47 -19.21 -3.49
CA LEU A 143 13.19 -19.78 -2.19
C LEU A 143 11.87 -20.57 -2.24
N ASN A 144 11.77 -21.61 -1.41
CA ASN A 144 10.54 -22.38 -1.13
C ASN A 144 10.53 -22.96 0.29
N ASP A 145 11.41 -22.45 1.15
CA ASP A 145 11.31 -22.63 2.59
C ASP A 145 10.04 -21.96 3.11
N THR A 146 9.46 -22.54 4.15
CA THR A 146 8.29 -21.99 4.83
C THR A 146 8.68 -21.73 6.28
N TRP A 147 8.29 -20.58 6.80
CA TRP A 147 8.65 -20.11 8.13
C TRP A 147 7.38 -19.71 8.86
N LEU A 148 7.29 -20.07 10.14
CA LEU A 148 6.33 -19.52 11.07
C LEU A 148 7.03 -18.53 11.99
N HIS A 149 6.44 -17.36 12.11
CA HIS A 149 6.77 -16.39 13.15
C HIS A 149 5.77 -16.56 14.29
N GLY A 150 6.23 -16.96 15.47
CA GLY A 150 5.40 -17.06 16.68
C GLY A 150 5.28 -15.73 17.41
N VAL A 151 4.13 -15.50 18.06
CA VAL A 151 3.94 -14.43 19.05
C VAL A 151 3.61 -15.09 20.38
N GLY A 152 4.64 -15.41 21.18
CA GLY A 152 4.51 -15.89 22.56
C GLY A 152 4.78 -14.75 23.56
N ALA A 153 4.37 -14.93 24.82
CA ALA A 153 4.41 -13.87 25.84
C ALA A 153 5.81 -13.31 26.13
N ASP A 154 6.90 -14.06 25.89
CA ASP A 154 8.24 -13.65 26.33
C ASP A 154 9.37 -13.78 25.28
N GLU A 155 9.14 -14.27 24.05
CA GLU A 155 10.17 -14.20 22.99
C GLU A 155 9.62 -14.36 21.56
N LEU A 156 10.14 -13.53 20.65
CA LEU A 156 9.91 -13.61 19.20
C LEU A 156 10.78 -14.71 18.61
N THR A 157 10.17 -15.73 17.98
CA THR A 157 10.94 -16.80 17.35
C THR A 157 10.40 -17.16 15.98
N TRP A 158 11.31 -17.22 15.01
CA TRP A 158 11.04 -17.87 13.74
C TRP A 158 11.31 -19.36 13.88
N ARG A 159 10.44 -20.16 13.27
CA ARG A 159 10.61 -21.59 13.15
C ARG A 159 10.39 -22.00 11.71
N ARG A 160 11.36 -22.66 11.12
CA ARG A 160 11.19 -23.27 9.81
C ARG A 160 10.18 -24.42 9.91
N ILE A 161 9.21 -24.43 9.01
CA ILE A 161 8.20 -25.47 8.88
C ILE A 161 8.18 -26.00 7.45
N GLY A 162 7.66 -27.20 7.30
CA GLY A 162 7.70 -27.91 6.03
C GLY A 162 8.07 -29.36 6.29
N PRO A 163 7.69 -30.26 5.39
CA PRO A 163 7.86 -31.67 5.68
C PRO A 163 9.34 -32.09 5.58
N SER A 164 9.65 -33.27 6.14
CA SER A 164 10.97 -33.91 5.99
C SER A 164 11.44 -33.87 4.52
N ALA A 165 12.75 -33.93 4.28
CA ALA A 165 13.38 -33.79 2.95
C ALA A 165 12.81 -34.69 1.82
N SER A 166 11.90 -35.61 2.13
CA SER A 166 11.25 -36.57 1.23
C SER A 166 9.83 -36.21 0.76
N ALA A 167 9.20 -35.16 1.29
CA ALA A 167 7.80 -34.87 1.00
C ALA A 167 7.61 -33.78 -0.07
N ALA A 168 6.54 -33.91 -0.86
CA ALA A 168 6.20 -33.02 -1.95
C ALA A 168 5.95 -31.58 -1.47
N ARG A 169 6.47 -30.61 -2.22
CA ARG A 169 6.29 -29.16 -1.98
C ARG A 169 6.44 -28.39 -3.30
N PRO A 170 5.91 -27.16 -3.39
CA PRO A 170 6.06 -26.35 -4.59
C PRO A 170 7.55 -26.07 -4.89
N SER A 171 7.86 -25.97 -6.18
CA SER A 171 9.19 -25.53 -6.62
C SER A 171 9.47 -24.09 -6.20
N ALA A 172 10.75 -23.79 -5.98
CA ALA A 172 11.20 -22.44 -5.66
C ALA A 172 10.81 -21.43 -6.75
N ARG A 173 10.17 -20.34 -6.34
CA ARG A 173 9.55 -19.35 -7.24
C ARG A 173 9.27 -18.04 -6.53
N TYR A 174 9.00 -17.00 -7.31
CA TYR A 174 8.55 -15.70 -6.82
C TYR A 174 7.36 -15.18 -7.63
N GLY A 175 6.69 -14.17 -7.08
CA GLY A 175 5.52 -13.57 -7.72
C GLY A 175 4.30 -14.49 -7.76
N ALA A 176 4.31 -15.59 -6.99
CA ALA A 176 3.16 -16.44 -6.82
C ALA A 176 2.06 -15.71 -6.04
N SER A 177 0.81 -16.02 -6.34
CA SER A 177 -0.33 -15.64 -5.50
C SER A 177 -0.31 -16.50 -4.24
N PHE A 178 -0.39 -15.88 -3.07
CA PHE A 178 -0.48 -16.60 -1.80
C PHE A 178 -1.49 -15.92 -0.87
N ALA A 179 -2.53 -16.64 -0.47
CA ALA A 179 -3.53 -16.11 0.45
C ALA A 179 -4.26 -17.23 1.21
N ARG A 180 -4.81 -16.86 2.37
CA ARG A 180 -5.64 -17.70 3.23
C ARG A 180 -7.04 -17.06 3.31
N ALA A 181 -8.09 -17.87 3.27
CA ALA A 181 -9.41 -17.44 3.74
C ALA A 181 -9.46 -17.58 5.27
N SER A 182 -9.93 -16.55 5.98
CA SER A 182 -9.96 -16.46 7.43
C SER A 182 -10.67 -17.64 8.11
N THR A 183 -11.64 -18.26 7.42
CA THR A 183 -12.39 -19.44 7.81
C THR A 183 -11.66 -20.77 7.63
N HIS A 184 -10.46 -20.77 7.04
CA HIS A 184 -9.70 -21.98 6.70
C HIS A 184 -8.29 -21.95 7.29
N ASP A 185 -7.83 -23.08 7.81
CA ASP A 185 -6.46 -23.23 8.32
C ASP A 185 -5.43 -23.54 7.22
N SER A 186 -5.83 -23.49 5.95
CA SER A 186 -4.96 -23.69 4.80
C SER A 186 -4.82 -22.42 3.96
N ALA A 187 -3.61 -22.17 3.45
CA ALA A 187 -3.34 -21.11 2.48
C ALA A 187 -3.16 -21.71 1.07
N VAL A 188 -3.67 -21.00 0.06
CA VAL A 188 -3.50 -21.34 -1.35
C VAL A 188 -2.25 -20.66 -1.89
N LEU A 189 -1.41 -21.42 -2.58
CA LEU A 189 -0.35 -20.91 -3.45
C LEU A 189 -0.71 -21.22 -4.90
N PHE A 190 -0.68 -20.21 -5.77
CA PHE A 190 -0.93 -20.36 -7.20
C PHE A 190 0.11 -19.64 -8.05
N GLY A 191 0.62 -20.35 -9.04
CA GLY A 191 1.49 -19.81 -10.07
C GLY A 191 2.85 -19.29 -9.57
N GLY A 192 3.33 -18.21 -10.17
CA GLY A 192 4.68 -17.66 -9.99
C GLY A 192 5.65 -18.08 -11.10
N THR A 193 6.92 -17.70 -10.94
CA THR A 193 7.99 -18.08 -11.87
C THR A 193 9.31 -18.29 -11.14
N ASP A 194 10.19 -19.08 -11.73
CA ASP A 194 11.60 -19.13 -11.36
C ASP A 194 12.47 -18.18 -12.21
N GLY A 195 11.89 -17.32 -13.07
CA GLY A 195 12.56 -16.22 -13.79
C GLY A 195 13.68 -16.60 -14.77
N GLY A 196 14.15 -17.85 -14.75
CA GLY A 196 15.35 -18.31 -15.44
C GLY A 196 16.64 -17.75 -14.84
N ALA A 197 17.78 -18.29 -15.28
CA ALA A 197 19.09 -17.89 -14.79
C ALA A 197 20.04 -17.57 -15.94
N ARG A 198 20.80 -16.47 -15.83
CA ARG A 198 22.00 -16.23 -16.64
C ARG A 198 23.21 -16.70 -15.86
N PHE A 199 23.95 -17.69 -16.39
CA PHE A 199 25.19 -18.16 -15.78
C PHE A 199 26.37 -17.31 -16.24
N ALA A 200 27.37 -17.14 -15.36
CA ALA A 200 28.54 -16.28 -15.57
C ALA A 200 29.45 -16.69 -16.75
N SER A 201 29.30 -17.91 -17.29
CA SER A 201 30.03 -18.35 -18.47
C SER A 201 29.39 -17.78 -19.75
N GLY A 202 29.88 -16.61 -20.17
CA GLY A 202 29.76 -15.98 -21.50
C GLY A 202 28.60 -16.40 -22.43
N THR A 203 27.74 -15.43 -22.75
CA THR A 203 26.85 -15.31 -23.93
C THR A 203 25.95 -16.47 -24.40
N THR A 204 26.04 -17.70 -23.88
CA THR A 204 25.21 -18.84 -24.30
C THR A 204 24.49 -19.57 -23.15
N GLY A 205 24.78 -19.27 -21.89
CA GLY A 205 24.20 -19.94 -20.72
C GLY A 205 22.98 -19.26 -20.11
N TYR A 206 21.91 -18.98 -20.87
CA TYR A 206 20.61 -18.61 -20.27
C TYR A 206 19.74 -19.86 -20.16
N ARG A 207 19.36 -20.24 -18.93
CA ARG A 207 18.25 -21.19 -18.71
C ARG A 207 16.94 -20.42 -18.72
N PRO A 208 16.01 -20.72 -19.64
CA PRO A 208 14.66 -20.18 -19.58
C PRO A 208 14.01 -20.49 -18.24
N GLY A 209 13.23 -19.54 -17.74
CA GLY A 209 12.44 -19.76 -16.55
C GLY A 209 11.18 -20.56 -16.83
N ASN A 210 10.71 -21.30 -15.84
CA ASN A 210 9.39 -21.89 -15.81
C ASN A 210 8.36 -20.87 -15.33
N GLU A 211 7.21 -20.86 -15.98
CA GLU A 211 6.00 -20.23 -15.49
C GLU A 211 5.09 -21.31 -14.95
N PHE A 212 4.61 -21.09 -13.73
CA PHE A 212 3.80 -22.07 -13.05
C PHE A 212 2.33 -21.67 -13.10
N GLY A 213 1.45 -22.67 -13.20
CA GLY A 213 0.00 -22.57 -13.10
C GLY A 213 -0.59 -23.70 -12.24
N ASP A 214 0.25 -24.29 -11.39
CA ASP A 214 -0.12 -25.28 -10.39
C ASP A 214 -0.76 -24.62 -9.17
N THR A 215 -1.62 -25.38 -8.49
CA THR A 215 -2.28 -24.98 -7.24
C THR A 215 -1.74 -25.85 -6.11
N TRP A 216 -1.36 -25.22 -5.01
CA TRP A 216 -0.89 -25.91 -3.82
C TRP A 216 -1.61 -25.38 -2.59
N LEU A 217 -1.87 -26.26 -1.63
CA LEU A 217 -2.39 -25.91 -0.32
C LEU A 217 -1.30 -26.13 0.73
N LEU A 218 -1.06 -25.12 1.54
CA LEU A 218 -0.27 -25.21 2.75
C LEU A 218 -1.22 -25.34 3.94
N ASP A 219 -1.23 -26.50 4.58
CA ASP A 219 -1.83 -26.64 5.90
C ASP A 219 -0.99 -25.87 6.90
N LEU A 220 -1.53 -24.79 7.47
CA LEU A 220 -0.73 -23.91 8.31
C LEU A 220 -0.40 -24.56 9.64
N ALA A 221 -1.28 -25.42 10.18
CA ALA A 221 -1.11 -26.09 11.46
C ALA A 221 0.12 -27.01 11.47
N SER A 222 0.23 -27.88 10.48
CA SER A 222 1.30 -28.87 10.32
C SER A 222 2.49 -28.37 9.49
N GLY A 223 2.26 -27.38 8.61
CA GLY A 223 3.22 -26.96 7.60
C GLY A 223 3.32 -27.90 6.40
N ALA A 224 2.39 -28.85 6.25
CA ALA A 224 2.38 -29.79 5.14
C ALA A 224 1.85 -29.13 3.86
N TRP A 225 2.52 -29.43 2.74
CA TRP A 225 2.08 -29.02 1.41
C TRP A 225 1.33 -30.16 0.73
N SER A 226 0.28 -29.82 0.01
CA SER A 226 -0.42 -30.73 -0.90
C SER A 226 -0.65 -30.04 -2.24
N GLN A 227 -0.34 -30.73 -3.34
CA GLN A 227 -0.66 -30.25 -4.67
C GLN A 227 -2.12 -30.57 -4.97
N VAL A 228 -2.83 -29.62 -5.56
CA VAL A 228 -4.17 -29.86 -6.10
C VAL A 228 -4.07 -29.98 -7.60
N ASP A 229 -4.28 -31.20 -8.09
CA ASP A 229 -4.39 -31.45 -9.51
C ASP A 229 -5.86 -31.26 -9.93
N PRO A 230 -6.15 -30.34 -10.86
CA PRO A 230 -7.52 -30.15 -11.33
C PRO A 230 -8.03 -31.43 -11.99
N LEU A 231 -9.31 -31.75 -11.78
CA LEU A 231 -9.91 -32.87 -12.50
C LEU A 231 -9.93 -32.53 -13.99
N PHE A 232 -9.87 -33.57 -14.83
CA PHE A 232 -9.88 -33.38 -16.27
C PHE A 232 -11.13 -32.59 -16.70
N GLY A 233 -10.92 -31.42 -17.32
CA GLY A 233 -11.98 -30.54 -17.79
C GLY A 233 -12.38 -29.41 -16.83
N ASP A 234 -11.85 -29.39 -15.59
CA ASP A 234 -12.10 -28.28 -14.67
C ASP A 234 -11.44 -26.99 -15.18
N PRO A 235 -12.14 -25.84 -15.10
CA PRO A 235 -11.53 -24.57 -15.45
C PRO A 235 -10.44 -24.22 -14.44
N SER A 236 -9.30 -23.75 -14.93
CA SER A 236 -8.17 -23.31 -14.12
C SER A 236 -7.59 -22.02 -14.69
N PRO A 237 -7.10 -21.09 -13.86
CA PRO A 237 -6.42 -19.91 -14.36
C PRO A 237 -5.17 -20.32 -15.15
N PRO A 238 -4.82 -19.62 -16.25
CA PRO A 238 -3.53 -19.82 -16.88
C PRO A 238 -2.37 -19.47 -15.93
N ALA A 239 -1.22 -20.10 -16.20
CA ALA A 239 0.04 -19.81 -15.53
C ALA A 239 0.32 -18.30 -15.53
N ARG A 240 0.67 -17.77 -14.35
CA ARG A 240 0.84 -16.33 -14.15
C ARG A 240 1.71 -16.01 -12.94
N GLN A 241 2.25 -14.79 -12.92
CA GLN A 241 2.94 -14.20 -11.77
C GLN A 241 2.42 -12.79 -11.50
N LEU A 242 2.67 -12.26 -10.30
CA LEU A 242 2.35 -10.88 -9.90
C LEU A 242 0.86 -10.52 -10.06
N ALA A 243 -0.02 -11.51 -9.92
CA ALA A 243 -1.46 -11.30 -9.87
C ALA A 243 -1.84 -10.66 -8.53
N ALA A 244 -2.83 -9.76 -8.55
CA ALA A 244 -3.40 -9.25 -7.31
C ALA A 244 -4.14 -10.39 -6.62
N THR A 245 -3.95 -10.56 -5.31
CA THR A 245 -4.47 -11.73 -4.57
C THR A 245 -5.11 -11.28 -3.29
N THR A 246 -6.25 -11.87 -2.93
CA THR A 246 -6.90 -11.63 -1.63
C THR A 246 -7.59 -12.90 -1.13
N GLY A 247 -7.59 -13.07 0.19
CA GLY A 247 -8.43 -14.06 0.88
C GLY A 247 -9.82 -13.50 1.15
N ASP A 248 -10.66 -14.30 1.81
CA ASP A 248 -12.03 -13.92 2.20
C ASP A 248 -12.92 -13.54 1.00
N CYS A 249 -12.58 -14.02 -0.20
CA CYS A 249 -13.34 -13.75 -1.41
C CYS A 249 -14.60 -14.63 -1.45
N GLY A 250 -15.77 -14.04 -1.23
CA GLY A 250 -16.99 -14.80 -0.97
C GLY A 250 -17.08 -15.33 0.47
N GLY A 251 -16.31 -14.78 1.41
CA GLY A 251 -16.27 -15.18 2.83
C GLY A 251 -15.39 -16.41 3.13
N ASP A 252 -15.18 -17.28 2.15
CA ASP A 252 -14.49 -18.56 2.32
C ASP A 252 -13.46 -18.87 1.22
N GLY A 253 -13.34 -18.04 0.19
CA GLY A 253 -12.48 -18.29 -0.97
C GLY A 253 -11.24 -17.40 -1.06
N VAL A 254 -10.42 -17.66 -2.08
CA VAL A 254 -9.30 -16.81 -2.50
C VAL A 254 -9.56 -16.30 -3.90
N CYS A 255 -9.32 -15.02 -4.16
CA CYS A 255 -9.43 -14.45 -5.50
C CYS A 255 -8.09 -13.97 -6.03
N ILE A 256 -7.87 -14.20 -7.32
CA ILE A 256 -6.72 -13.69 -8.08
C ILE A 256 -7.20 -12.89 -9.28
N PHE A 257 -6.56 -11.74 -9.53
CA PHE A 257 -6.86 -10.88 -10.67
C PHE A 257 -5.61 -10.53 -11.45
N GLY A 258 -5.71 -10.65 -12.78
CA GLY A 258 -4.67 -10.23 -13.71
C GLY A 258 -3.35 -10.95 -13.49
N GLY A 259 -2.24 -10.20 -13.48
CA GLY A 259 -0.89 -10.73 -13.43
C GLY A 259 -0.24 -10.79 -14.82
N LEU A 260 0.95 -11.38 -14.88
CA LEU A 260 1.70 -11.63 -16.11
C LEU A 260 1.69 -13.12 -16.43
N GLY A 261 1.19 -13.49 -17.60
CA GLY A 261 1.29 -14.84 -18.16
C GLY A 261 1.72 -14.81 -19.64
N GLY A 262 1.29 -15.83 -20.39
CA GLY A 262 1.65 -15.98 -21.80
C GLY A 262 3.10 -16.38 -22.00
N GLU A 263 3.65 -16.22 -23.20
CA GLU A 263 5.04 -16.62 -23.45
C GLU A 263 6.02 -15.78 -22.60
N ARG A 264 6.78 -16.45 -21.71
CA ARG A 264 7.79 -15.85 -20.82
C ARG A 264 7.23 -14.84 -19.80
N GLY A 265 5.93 -14.89 -19.49
CA GLY A 265 5.32 -14.10 -18.43
C GLY A 265 5.36 -12.61 -18.74
N ARG A 266 5.03 -12.25 -19.99
CA ARG A 266 5.12 -10.87 -20.50
C ARG A 266 3.78 -10.27 -20.89
N VAL A 267 2.72 -11.08 -20.90
CA VAL A 267 1.38 -10.66 -21.27
C VAL A 267 0.61 -10.36 -20.00
N ALA A 268 0.22 -9.10 -19.83
CA ALA A 268 -0.67 -8.72 -18.75
C ALA A 268 -2.05 -9.35 -18.97
N LEU A 269 -2.66 -9.84 -17.90
CA LEU A 269 -3.99 -10.47 -17.91
C LEU A 269 -5.03 -9.55 -17.23
N ALA A 270 -6.31 -9.77 -17.51
CA ALA A 270 -7.44 -8.98 -16.99
C ALA A 270 -8.56 -9.84 -16.38
N ASP A 271 -8.34 -11.14 -16.28
CA ASP A 271 -9.30 -12.11 -15.76
C ASP A 271 -9.30 -12.15 -14.22
N LEU A 272 -10.46 -12.47 -13.65
CA LEU A 272 -10.70 -12.65 -12.22
C LEU A 272 -11.12 -14.10 -11.97
N TRP A 273 -10.41 -14.78 -11.07
CA TRP A 273 -10.67 -16.15 -10.67
C TRP A 273 -10.89 -16.27 -9.17
N ARG A 274 -11.75 -17.20 -8.76
CA ARG A 274 -11.97 -17.58 -7.35
C ARG A 274 -11.64 -19.04 -7.14
N TRP A 275 -10.90 -19.32 -6.07
CA TRP A 275 -10.70 -20.66 -5.50
C TRP A 275 -11.78 -20.93 -4.47
N ASP A 276 -12.40 -22.10 -4.57
CA ASP A 276 -13.36 -22.65 -3.62
C ASP A 276 -12.69 -23.79 -2.83
N PHE A 277 -12.52 -23.63 -1.52
CA PHE A 277 -11.88 -24.64 -0.69
C PHE A 277 -12.72 -25.90 -0.50
N ALA A 278 -14.05 -25.77 -0.45
CA ALA A 278 -14.95 -26.90 -0.25
C ALA A 278 -14.97 -27.84 -1.46
N ARG A 279 -14.89 -27.26 -2.67
CA ARG A 279 -14.84 -28.02 -3.93
C ARG A 279 -13.42 -28.33 -4.40
N ALA A 280 -12.43 -27.61 -3.89
CA ALA A 280 -11.06 -27.63 -4.37
C ALA A 280 -10.97 -27.32 -5.88
N THR A 281 -11.73 -26.33 -6.35
CA THR A 281 -11.82 -25.95 -7.76
C THR A 281 -11.70 -24.45 -7.95
N TRP A 282 -11.19 -24.05 -9.12
CA TRP A 282 -11.24 -22.66 -9.57
C TRP A 282 -12.54 -22.35 -10.31
N THR A 283 -12.98 -21.09 -10.26
CA THR A 283 -14.10 -20.57 -11.03
C THR A 283 -13.71 -19.23 -11.65
N LEU A 284 -13.91 -19.09 -12.97
CA LEU A 284 -13.73 -17.82 -13.67
C LEU A 284 -14.92 -16.91 -13.34
N LEU A 285 -14.65 -15.78 -12.69
CA LEU A 285 -15.68 -14.80 -12.32
C LEU A 285 -15.84 -13.70 -13.38
N SER A 286 -14.76 -13.36 -14.08
CA SER A 286 -14.74 -12.36 -15.13
C SER A 286 -13.58 -12.65 -16.06
N ASP A 287 -13.82 -12.71 -17.37
CA ASP A 287 -12.81 -12.91 -18.42
C ASP A 287 -12.00 -11.63 -18.75
N GLY A 288 -12.39 -10.50 -18.17
CA GLY A 288 -11.74 -9.21 -18.42
C GLY A 288 -12.15 -8.57 -19.75
N GLY A 289 -13.37 -8.88 -20.22
CA GLY A 289 -13.99 -8.48 -21.48
C GLY A 289 -13.55 -7.17 -22.12
N ASP A 290 -13.65 -7.13 -23.44
CA ASP A 290 -13.07 -6.11 -24.29
C ASP A 290 -13.77 -4.74 -24.14
N ASN A 291 -12.98 -3.68 -23.91
CA ASN A 291 -13.48 -2.30 -23.91
C ASN A 291 -13.89 -1.82 -25.34
N SER A 292 -14.14 -2.72 -26.30
CA SER A 292 -14.30 -2.42 -27.73
C SER A 292 -15.72 -2.23 -28.26
N GLY A 293 -16.78 -2.28 -27.43
CA GLY A 293 -18.09 -1.82 -27.95
C GLY A 293 -19.37 -2.26 -27.24
N GLY A 294 -19.32 -3.02 -26.14
CA GLY A 294 -20.53 -3.59 -25.51
C GLY A 294 -20.96 -3.01 -24.16
N GLY A 295 -20.30 -1.97 -23.63
CA GLY A 295 -20.80 -1.22 -22.46
C GLY A 295 -20.54 -1.80 -21.06
N LYS A 296 -19.80 -2.91 -20.89
CA LYS A 296 -19.32 -3.35 -19.57
C LYS A 296 -17.86 -2.93 -19.37
N ALA A 297 -17.64 -1.90 -18.56
CA ALA A 297 -16.29 -1.44 -18.25
C ALA A 297 -15.60 -2.43 -17.30
N SER A 298 -14.42 -2.91 -17.68
CA SER A 298 -13.57 -3.78 -16.85
C SER A 298 -12.19 -3.16 -16.63
N PRO A 299 -11.48 -3.49 -15.54
CA PRO A 299 -10.11 -3.04 -15.37
C PRO A 299 -9.25 -3.57 -16.53
N PRO A 300 -8.46 -2.72 -17.21
CA PRO A 300 -7.54 -3.19 -18.23
C PRO A 300 -6.53 -4.19 -17.67
N ALA A 301 -6.01 -5.02 -18.57
CA ALA A 301 -4.97 -6.00 -18.29
C ALA A 301 -3.78 -5.38 -17.57
N ARG A 302 -3.41 -5.96 -16.43
CA ARG A 302 -2.41 -5.40 -15.52
C ARG A 302 -1.79 -6.44 -14.61
N PHE A 303 -0.66 -6.10 -14.03
CA PHE A 303 0.05 -6.89 -13.03
C PHE A 303 0.53 -6.00 -11.89
N ALA A 304 0.95 -6.61 -10.78
CA ALA A 304 1.42 -5.91 -9.59
C ALA A 304 0.40 -4.89 -9.02
N SER A 305 -0.89 -5.13 -9.26
CA SER A 305 -2.00 -4.44 -8.62
C SER A 305 -2.20 -4.96 -7.19
N SER A 306 -2.96 -4.22 -6.41
CA SER A 306 -3.32 -4.59 -5.04
C SER A 306 -4.82 -4.84 -4.97
N MET A 307 -5.25 -5.87 -4.25
CA MET A 307 -6.66 -6.23 -4.10
C MET A 307 -7.00 -6.59 -2.66
N CYS A 308 -8.18 -6.16 -2.19
CA CYS A 308 -8.74 -6.60 -0.93
C CYS A 308 -10.22 -6.99 -1.07
N ALA A 309 -10.68 -7.94 -0.26
CA ALA A 309 -12.09 -8.28 -0.10
C ALA A 309 -12.66 -7.62 1.15
N VAL A 310 -13.89 -7.13 1.07
CA VAL A 310 -14.65 -6.55 2.18
C VAL A 310 -16.02 -7.23 2.21
N SER A 311 -16.39 -7.84 3.32
CA SER A 311 -17.79 -8.26 3.54
C SER A 311 -18.67 -7.03 3.64
N ALA A 312 -19.65 -6.92 2.75
CA ALA A 312 -20.66 -5.87 2.81
C ALA A 312 -21.64 -6.24 3.93
N GLY A 313 -21.69 -5.40 4.97
CA GLY A 313 -22.79 -5.49 5.93
C GLY A 313 -24.12 -5.12 5.28
N ALA A 314 -25.23 -5.34 5.98
CA ALA A 314 -26.60 -5.12 5.51
C ALA A 314 -26.87 -3.75 4.80
N ASP A 315 -26.07 -2.72 5.06
CA ASP A 315 -26.24 -1.34 4.58
C ASP A 315 -25.41 -0.96 3.33
N ALA A 316 -25.29 -1.85 2.35
CA ALA A 316 -24.57 -1.53 1.09
C ALA A 316 -25.24 -0.37 0.33
N ALA A 317 -24.58 0.79 0.27
CA ALA A 317 -25.07 1.98 -0.44
C ALA A 317 -24.92 1.88 -1.99
N GLU A 318 -25.71 2.71 -2.70
CA GLU A 318 -25.97 2.77 -4.14
C GLU A 318 -25.05 1.96 -5.08
N GLY A 319 -25.65 0.97 -5.73
CA GLY A 319 -25.01 0.12 -6.74
C GLY A 319 -24.21 -1.04 -6.17
N GLY A 320 -24.15 -1.21 -4.84
CA GLY A 320 -23.72 -2.45 -4.18
C GLY A 320 -24.84 -3.48 -4.08
N VAL A 321 -24.47 -4.74 -3.86
CA VAL A 321 -25.43 -5.80 -3.52
C VAL A 321 -25.68 -5.69 -2.01
N SER A 322 -26.93 -5.59 -1.60
CA SER A 322 -27.35 -5.60 -0.19
C SER A 322 -27.65 -7.04 0.25
N GLY A 323 -27.07 -7.47 1.36
CA GLY A 323 -27.30 -8.78 1.96
C GLY A 323 -26.10 -9.18 2.82
N ASP A 324 -26.34 -9.91 3.91
CA ASP A 324 -25.28 -10.29 4.89
C ASP A 324 -24.15 -11.13 4.27
N ASP A 325 -24.36 -11.71 3.07
CA ASP A 325 -23.40 -12.54 2.34
C ASP A 325 -22.74 -11.83 1.14
N ALA A 326 -23.03 -10.55 0.89
CA ALA A 326 -22.44 -9.83 -0.24
C ALA A 326 -20.98 -9.47 0.05
N ILE A 327 -20.07 -9.73 -0.88
CA ILE A 327 -18.64 -9.37 -0.75
C ILE A 327 -18.26 -8.38 -1.85
N GLU A 328 -17.59 -7.29 -1.48
CA GLU A 328 -17.00 -6.34 -2.42
C GLU A 328 -15.49 -6.57 -2.54
N LEU A 329 -15.01 -6.78 -3.76
CA LEU A 329 -13.57 -6.78 -4.05
C LEU A 329 -13.17 -5.38 -4.53
N PHE A 330 -12.13 -4.81 -3.93
CA PHE A 330 -11.51 -3.57 -4.38
C PHE A 330 -10.16 -3.85 -5.01
N LEU A 331 -9.96 -3.39 -6.25
CA LEU A 331 -8.72 -3.51 -7.00
C LEU A 331 -8.16 -2.11 -7.25
N TYR A 332 -6.91 -1.86 -6.86
CA TYR A 332 -6.24 -0.58 -7.04
C TYR A 332 -4.92 -0.72 -7.80
N GLY A 333 -4.70 0.20 -8.73
CA GLY A 333 -3.41 0.41 -9.38
C GLY A 333 -2.88 -0.80 -10.15
N GLY A 334 -1.56 -1.01 -10.09
CA GLY A 334 -0.78 -1.96 -10.89
C GLY A 334 -0.18 -1.33 -12.14
N ALA A 335 0.50 -2.13 -12.94
CA ALA A 335 1.13 -1.73 -14.17
C ALA A 335 0.48 -2.44 -15.37
N GLY A 336 0.19 -1.70 -16.44
CA GLY A 336 -0.33 -2.23 -17.70
C GLY A 336 0.74 -2.27 -18.80
N GLY A 337 0.44 -2.91 -19.93
CA GLY A 337 1.36 -3.06 -21.06
C GLY A 337 2.44 -4.12 -20.83
N THR A 338 3.50 -4.12 -21.65
CA THR A 338 4.58 -5.11 -21.56
C THR A 338 5.62 -4.72 -20.51
N ALA A 339 5.87 -5.60 -19.54
CA ALA A 339 6.97 -5.43 -18.58
C ALA A 339 8.33 -5.32 -19.30
N PRO A 340 9.29 -4.49 -18.80
CA PRO A 340 9.26 -3.72 -17.56
C PRO A 340 8.74 -2.27 -17.72
N ARG A 341 8.34 -1.84 -18.93
CA ARG A 341 7.89 -0.47 -19.22
C ARG A 341 6.37 -0.43 -19.22
N GLY A 342 5.77 -0.42 -18.03
CA GLY A 342 4.33 -0.38 -17.86
C GLY A 342 3.84 0.97 -17.35
N THR A 343 2.70 1.44 -17.87
CA THR A 343 1.98 2.57 -17.29
C THR A 343 1.45 2.14 -15.94
N VAL A 344 1.81 2.87 -14.87
CA VAL A 344 1.26 2.61 -13.54
C VAL A 344 -0.13 3.22 -13.47
N HIS A 345 -1.11 2.39 -13.18
CA HIS A 345 -2.52 2.76 -13.06
C HIS A 345 -2.80 3.41 -11.70
N GLU A 346 -3.75 4.33 -11.69
CA GLU A 346 -4.25 5.06 -10.50
C GLU A 346 -5.74 4.83 -10.25
N ASP A 347 -6.37 3.95 -11.03
CA ASP A 347 -7.78 3.67 -10.94
C ASP A 347 -8.11 2.69 -9.80
N LEU A 348 -9.29 2.89 -9.22
CA LEU A 348 -9.92 1.98 -8.27
C LEU A 348 -11.12 1.32 -8.94
N TRP A 349 -11.22 0.01 -8.81
CA TRP A 349 -12.33 -0.78 -9.30
C TRP A 349 -12.96 -1.58 -8.18
N ARG A 350 -14.27 -1.79 -8.28
CA ARG A 350 -15.01 -2.68 -7.40
C ARG A 350 -15.66 -3.79 -8.20
N PHE A 351 -15.59 -5.02 -7.70
CA PHE A 351 -16.38 -6.15 -8.17
C PHE A 351 -17.27 -6.66 -7.04
N SER A 352 -18.57 -6.77 -7.27
CA SER A 352 -19.53 -7.25 -6.26
C SER A 352 -19.83 -8.72 -6.46
N LEU A 353 -19.62 -9.54 -5.44
CA LEU A 353 -20.00 -10.94 -5.40
C LEU A 353 -21.29 -11.07 -4.58
N ASP A 354 -22.33 -11.61 -5.20
CA ASP A 354 -23.55 -12.03 -4.51
C ASP A 354 -23.53 -13.55 -4.37
N ALA A 355 -23.31 -14.05 -3.14
CA ALA A 355 -23.28 -15.48 -2.87
C ALA A 355 -24.67 -16.13 -3.00
N ALA A 356 -25.75 -15.35 -2.83
CA ALA A 356 -27.13 -15.85 -2.81
C ALA A 356 -27.81 -15.81 -4.20
N ALA A 357 -27.48 -14.81 -5.03
CA ALA A 357 -28.17 -14.63 -6.32
C ALA A 357 -27.62 -15.45 -7.49
N GLY A 358 -26.47 -16.13 -7.34
CA GLY A 358 -25.86 -16.93 -8.41
C GLY A 358 -25.52 -16.12 -9.68
N LEU A 359 -25.50 -14.79 -9.61
CA LEU A 359 -25.16 -13.92 -10.74
C LEU A 359 -23.68 -13.53 -10.66
N PRO A 360 -22.92 -13.62 -11.78
CA PRO A 360 -21.56 -13.11 -11.82
C PRO A 360 -21.56 -11.60 -11.57
N GLY A 361 -20.66 -11.15 -10.72
CA GLY A 361 -20.46 -9.73 -10.43
C GLY A 361 -20.12 -8.90 -11.65
N ALA A 362 -20.27 -7.58 -11.53
CA ALA A 362 -19.84 -6.63 -12.54
C ALA A 362 -18.78 -5.70 -11.98
N TRP A 363 -17.79 -5.37 -12.80
CA TRP A 363 -16.81 -4.34 -12.49
C TRP A 363 -17.43 -2.95 -12.56
N VAL A 364 -17.16 -2.14 -11.54
CA VAL A 364 -17.53 -0.73 -11.48
C VAL A 364 -16.28 0.08 -11.17
N ARG A 365 -15.93 1.02 -12.06
CA ARG A 365 -14.85 1.96 -11.79
C ARG A 365 -15.30 3.00 -10.79
N LEU A 366 -14.50 3.21 -9.75
CA LEU A 366 -14.78 4.15 -8.68
C LEU A 366 -13.90 5.40 -8.79
N ARG A 367 -14.39 6.51 -8.21
CA ARG A 367 -13.66 7.77 -8.09
C ARG A 367 -13.73 8.28 -6.65
N PRO A 368 -12.91 7.72 -5.74
CA PRO A 368 -12.88 8.17 -4.35
C PRO A 368 -12.45 9.64 -4.24
N ALA A 369 -12.97 10.32 -3.22
CA ALA A 369 -12.42 11.62 -2.83
C ALA A 369 -10.97 11.46 -2.33
N GLY A 370 -10.16 12.53 -2.39
CA GLY A 370 -8.77 12.49 -1.90
C GLY A 370 -7.78 11.73 -2.79
N ALA A 371 -8.20 11.21 -3.95
CA ALA A 371 -7.31 10.45 -4.85
C ALA A 371 -6.06 11.24 -5.29
N SER A 372 -6.16 12.57 -5.41
CA SER A 372 -5.01 13.44 -5.72
C SER A 372 -3.94 13.44 -4.63
N GLU A 373 -4.28 13.07 -3.39
CA GLU A 373 -3.34 13.02 -2.25
C GLU A 373 -2.38 11.82 -2.33
N LEU A 374 -2.70 10.81 -3.14
CA LEU A 374 -1.88 9.60 -3.33
C LEU A 374 -0.59 9.87 -4.11
N GLY A 375 -0.46 11.03 -4.77
CA GLY A 375 0.71 11.35 -5.59
C GLY A 375 0.80 10.55 -6.90
N GLY A 376 -0.29 9.88 -7.30
CA GLY A 376 -0.42 9.12 -8.55
C GLY A 376 -0.66 7.63 -8.34
N GLY A 377 -0.59 6.87 -9.43
CA GLY A 377 -0.78 5.42 -9.40
C GLY A 377 0.25 4.67 -8.57
N ARG A 378 -0.06 3.42 -8.18
CA ARG A 378 0.85 2.54 -7.45
C ARG A 378 0.93 1.17 -8.10
N ALA A 379 2.14 0.64 -8.27
CA ALA A 379 2.38 -0.77 -8.56
C ALA A 379 3.23 -1.39 -7.45
N PHE A 380 3.12 -2.71 -7.25
CA PHE A 380 3.86 -3.45 -6.22
C PHE A 380 3.59 -2.96 -4.78
N ALA A 381 2.45 -2.30 -4.56
CA ALA A 381 1.94 -1.94 -3.25
C ALA A 381 1.05 -3.07 -2.71
N THR A 382 0.68 -2.98 -1.44
CA THR A 382 -0.31 -3.87 -0.81
C THR A 382 -1.55 -3.08 -0.41
N LEU A 383 -2.73 -3.67 -0.59
CA LEU A 383 -4.00 -3.11 -0.15
C LEU A 383 -4.65 -4.16 0.76
N THR A 384 -4.79 -3.84 2.04
CA THR A 384 -5.22 -4.81 3.07
C THR A 384 -6.31 -4.20 3.92
N THR A 385 -7.46 -4.86 4.04
CA THR A 385 -8.50 -4.47 5.00
C THR A 385 -7.97 -4.52 6.43
N ILE A 386 -8.44 -3.62 7.30
CA ILE A 386 -8.15 -3.63 8.73
C ILE A 386 -9.41 -3.88 9.57
N GLY A 387 -9.23 -4.06 10.88
CA GLY A 387 -10.29 -4.44 11.80
C GLY A 387 -10.77 -5.87 11.56
N ALA A 388 -12.09 -6.09 11.61
CA ALA A 388 -12.67 -7.42 11.42
C ALA A 388 -12.60 -7.94 9.96
N GLY A 389 -12.09 -7.14 9.02
CA GLY A 389 -12.05 -7.49 7.59
C GLY A 389 -13.37 -7.30 6.83
N GLY A 390 -14.47 -7.16 7.56
CA GLY A 390 -15.79 -6.79 7.03
C GLY A 390 -16.16 -5.35 7.32
N SER A 391 -17.31 -4.95 6.77
CA SER A 391 -17.93 -3.68 7.09
C SER A 391 -18.70 -3.78 8.42
N VAL A 392 -18.48 -2.83 9.33
CA VAL A 392 -19.22 -2.71 10.60
C VAL A 392 -20.08 -1.45 10.53
N ASP A 393 -21.40 -1.58 10.68
CA ASP A 393 -22.37 -0.47 10.51
C ASP A 393 -22.21 0.29 9.17
N GLY A 394 -21.86 -0.43 8.09
CA GLY A 394 -21.60 0.13 6.76
C GLY A 394 -20.23 0.81 6.61
N GLU A 395 -19.40 0.81 7.66
CA GLU A 395 -18.06 1.39 7.67
C GLU A 395 -16.99 0.34 7.40
N PHE A 396 -15.93 0.71 6.68
CA PHE A 396 -14.72 -0.12 6.57
C PHE A 396 -13.51 0.75 6.26
N ALA A 397 -12.32 0.17 6.46
CA ALA A 397 -11.06 0.75 5.99
C ALA A 397 -10.13 -0.32 5.42
N ALA A 398 -9.39 0.04 4.37
CA ALA A 398 -8.30 -0.76 3.83
C ALA A 398 -7.05 0.10 3.65
N ILE A 399 -5.90 -0.41 4.08
CA ILE A 399 -4.62 0.30 4.03
C ILE A 399 -3.87 -0.07 2.76
N LEU A 400 -3.56 0.95 1.96
CA LEU A 400 -2.59 0.94 0.89
C LEU A 400 -1.21 1.31 1.47
N PHE A 401 -0.21 0.46 1.29
CA PHE A 401 1.15 0.72 1.77
C PHE A 401 2.21 0.43 0.70
N GLY A 402 3.19 1.34 0.62
CA GLY A 402 4.41 1.19 -0.17
C GLY A 402 4.20 1.16 -1.70
N GLY A 403 5.04 0.39 -2.38
CA GLY A 403 5.04 0.27 -3.84
C GLY A 403 5.72 1.44 -4.54
N VAL A 404 5.55 1.53 -5.86
CA VAL A 404 6.20 2.52 -6.73
C VAL A 404 5.19 3.25 -7.60
N ASN A 405 5.43 4.54 -7.90
CA ASN A 405 4.59 5.30 -8.82
C ASN A 405 4.98 5.11 -10.30
N LYS A 406 6.17 4.56 -10.55
CA LYS A 406 6.72 4.30 -11.89
C LYS A 406 7.47 3.00 -11.87
N THR A 407 7.39 2.22 -12.95
CA THR A 407 8.15 0.96 -13.03
C THR A 407 9.62 1.19 -13.37
N LEU A 408 10.00 2.35 -13.94
CA LEU A 408 11.39 2.73 -14.21
C LEU A 408 11.56 4.27 -14.23
N PRO A 409 12.55 4.84 -13.50
CA PRO A 409 13.27 4.22 -12.39
C PRO A 409 12.30 3.93 -11.24
N MET A 410 12.47 2.79 -10.57
CA MET A 410 11.65 2.44 -9.40
C MET A 410 12.07 3.32 -8.22
N GLN A 411 11.11 4.04 -7.66
CA GLN A 411 11.28 4.82 -6.42
C GLN A 411 10.22 4.33 -5.44
N PRO A 412 10.61 3.51 -4.45
CA PRO A 412 9.68 2.96 -3.50
C PRO A 412 9.17 4.02 -2.52
N ASN A 413 7.98 3.77 -1.99
CA ASN A 413 7.31 4.64 -1.06
C ASN A 413 7.25 3.99 0.32
N ALA A 414 7.19 4.82 1.36
CA ALA A 414 6.97 4.41 2.75
C ALA A 414 5.65 4.98 3.30
N ASP A 415 4.83 5.59 2.45
CA ASP A 415 3.57 6.20 2.87
C ASP A 415 2.45 5.16 2.97
N ALA A 416 1.49 5.45 3.84
CA ALA A 416 0.29 4.65 4.06
C ALA A 416 -0.95 5.52 3.85
N TYR A 417 -1.95 4.96 3.17
CA TYR A 417 -3.23 5.59 2.92
C TYR A 417 -4.36 4.63 3.24
N ALA A 418 -5.42 5.11 3.86
CA ALA A 418 -6.64 4.35 4.07
C ALA A 418 -7.67 4.68 2.97
N LEU A 419 -8.20 3.66 2.31
CA LEU A 419 -9.46 3.73 1.57
C LEU A 419 -10.59 3.49 2.58
N VAL A 420 -11.48 4.46 2.74
CA VAL A 420 -12.48 4.45 3.81
C VAL A 420 -13.90 4.63 3.26
N ARG A 421 -14.84 3.87 3.83
CA ARG A 421 -16.29 4.15 3.80
C ARG A 421 -16.76 4.45 5.22
N THR A 422 -17.50 5.54 5.41
CA THR A 422 -18.06 5.94 6.72
C THR A 422 -19.59 5.85 6.72
N ARG A 423 -20.18 5.74 7.91
CA ARG A 423 -21.60 5.49 8.10
C ARG A 423 -22.42 6.64 7.52
N GLY A 424 -23.47 6.30 6.77
CA GLY A 424 -24.33 7.27 6.11
C GLY A 424 -23.66 8.03 4.95
N ARG A 425 -22.45 7.63 4.53
CA ARG A 425 -21.75 8.21 3.36
C ARG A 425 -21.53 7.11 2.31
N SER A 426 -22.15 7.27 1.14
CA SER A 426 -21.99 6.33 0.02
C SER A 426 -20.64 6.46 -0.71
N ARG A 427 -19.94 7.59 -0.56
CA ARG A 427 -18.70 7.87 -1.30
C ARG A 427 -17.47 7.42 -0.52
N LEU A 428 -16.63 6.60 -1.16
CA LEU A 428 -15.29 6.28 -0.69
C LEU A 428 -14.37 7.50 -0.67
N ARG A 429 -13.37 7.45 0.22
CA ARG A 429 -12.33 8.47 0.32
C ARG A 429 -10.97 7.83 0.63
N TRP A 430 -9.92 8.39 0.03
CA TRP A 430 -8.55 8.19 0.46
C TRP A 430 -8.19 9.17 1.55
N VAL A 431 -7.58 8.67 2.62
CA VAL A 431 -7.07 9.47 3.74
C VAL A 431 -5.63 9.06 3.97
N ARG A 432 -4.71 10.01 3.99
CA ARG A 432 -3.33 9.72 4.35
C ARG A 432 -3.27 9.29 5.82
N ILE A 433 -2.66 8.14 6.11
CA ILE A 433 -2.40 7.73 7.49
C ILE A 433 -1.11 8.44 7.91
N PRO A 434 -1.18 9.36 8.89
CA PRO A 434 0.01 9.99 9.43
C PRO A 434 0.77 8.98 10.27
N THR A 435 1.70 8.26 9.66
CA THR A 435 2.66 7.44 10.39
C THR A 435 3.77 8.39 10.88
N PRO A 436 3.95 8.58 12.21
CA PRO A 436 4.86 9.59 12.77
C PRO A 436 6.32 9.43 12.29
N PRO A 437 7.15 10.49 12.41
CA PRO A 437 7.92 10.61 13.65
C PRO A 437 7.85 12.03 14.25
N PRO A 438 7.53 12.14 15.55
CA PRO A 438 8.10 13.22 16.35
C PRO A 438 8.79 12.77 17.64
N ASP A 439 8.71 11.49 18.05
CA ASP A 439 9.37 10.95 19.25
C ASP A 439 10.63 10.12 18.97
N GLY A 440 10.93 9.84 17.70
CA GLY A 440 12.06 8.99 17.28
C GLY A 440 11.68 7.53 17.01
N SER A 441 10.39 7.17 16.97
CA SER A 441 9.95 5.84 16.52
C SER A 441 10.39 5.55 15.07
N VAL A 442 10.89 4.33 14.85
CA VAL A 442 11.40 3.85 13.55
C VAL A 442 10.23 3.42 12.66
N ALA A 443 10.19 3.87 11.42
CA ALA A 443 9.24 3.42 10.40
C ALA A 443 9.92 2.44 9.43
N PRO A 444 9.17 1.56 8.74
CA PRO A 444 9.74 0.72 7.70
C PRO A 444 10.37 1.57 6.60
N TRP A 445 11.41 1.03 5.98
CA TRP A 445 12.02 1.61 4.79
C TRP A 445 10.96 1.77 3.67
N PRO A 446 11.19 2.69 2.71
CA PRO A 446 10.42 2.69 1.48
C PRO A 446 10.60 1.36 0.76
N VAL A 447 9.51 0.60 0.62
CA VAL A 447 9.54 -0.78 0.08
C VAL A 447 8.55 -0.98 -1.05
N PHE A 448 8.85 -1.95 -1.90
CA PHE A 448 7.95 -2.48 -2.93
C PHE A 448 8.17 -3.99 -3.07
N ARG A 449 7.19 -4.69 -3.66
CA ARG A 449 7.18 -6.17 -3.75
C ARG A 449 7.25 -6.86 -2.38
N HIS A 450 6.94 -6.13 -1.32
CA HIS A 450 6.68 -6.67 -0.01
C HIS A 450 5.35 -7.41 0.01
N SER A 451 5.14 -8.19 1.05
CA SER A 451 3.91 -8.95 1.26
C SER A 451 3.23 -8.41 2.50
N ALA A 452 1.90 -8.40 2.50
CA ALA A 452 1.12 -7.92 3.62
C ALA A 452 -0.06 -8.82 3.95
N ALA A 453 -0.43 -8.86 5.22
CA ALA A 453 -1.58 -9.59 5.72
C ALA A 453 -2.26 -8.79 6.85
N ARG A 454 -3.52 -9.12 7.12
CA ARG A 454 -4.28 -8.65 8.28
C ARG A 454 -3.99 -9.61 9.44
N ASP A 455 -3.48 -9.13 10.56
CA ASP A 455 -3.27 -9.97 11.75
C ASP A 455 -4.57 -10.19 12.54
N GLN A 456 -4.50 -10.97 13.61
CA GLN A 456 -5.63 -11.26 14.50
C GLN A 456 -6.18 -10.03 15.24
N ARG A 457 -5.40 -8.95 15.37
CA ARG A 457 -5.84 -7.67 15.95
C ARG A 457 -6.56 -6.80 14.91
N GLY A 458 -6.52 -7.21 13.65
CA GLY A 458 -7.03 -6.45 12.52
C GLY A 458 -6.05 -5.40 12.01
N ASP A 459 -4.77 -5.47 12.40
CA ASP A 459 -3.74 -4.54 11.95
C ASP A 459 -3.07 -5.03 10.66
N LEU A 460 -2.43 -4.10 9.94
CA LEU A 460 -1.60 -4.43 8.78
C LEU A 460 -0.24 -4.93 9.26
N VAL A 461 0.16 -6.12 8.81
CA VAL A 461 1.53 -6.63 8.97
C VAL A 461 2.19 -6.77 7.61
N VAL A 462 3.46 -6.35 7.52
CA VAL A 462 4.28 -6.33 6.32
C VAL A 462 5.55 -7.14 6.53
N PHE A 463 5.93 -7.92 5.52
CA PHE A 463 7.18 -8.66 5.49
C PHE A 463 7.92 -8.45 4.16
N GLY A 464 9.23 -8.28 4.27
CA GLY A 464 10.18 -8.31 3.18
C GLY A 464 9.99 -7.20 2.14
N GLY A 465 10.35 -7.51 0.88
CA GLY A 465 10.36 -6.56 -0.22
C GLY A 465 11.77 -6.07 -0.56
N GLU A 466 11.82 -5.03 -1.39
CA GLU A 466 13.04 -4.43 -1.92
C GLU A 466 12.98 -2.92 -1.73
N SER A 467 14.13 -2.29 -1.49
CA SER A 467 14.30 -0.83 -1.49
C SER A 467 15.43 -0.42 -2.42
N SER A 468 15.48 0.86 -2.80
CA SER A 468 16.43 1.36 -3.82
C SER A 468 17.53 2.27 -3.26
N ARG A 469 17.40 2.76 -2.03
CA ARG A 469 18.34 3.69 -1.38
C ARG A 469 18.35 3.50 0.15
N PRO A 470 19.27 2.66 0.70
CA PRO A 470 20.20 1.79 -0.02
C PRO A 470 19.47 0.69 -0.82
N TYR A 471 20.14 0.10 -1.82
CA TYR A 471 19.59 -1.06 -2.50
C TYR A 471 19.72 -2.28 -1.59
N MET A 472 18.59 -2.83 -1.12
CA MET A 472 18.59 -4.00 -0.24
C MET A 472 17.27 -4.78 -0.35
N TYR A 473 17.35 -6.06 -0.01
CA TYR A 473 16.19 -6.90 0.25
C TYR A 473 15.92 -6.93 1.74
N HIS A 474 14.65 -7.04 2.12
CA HIS A 474 14.24 -7.01 3.51
C HIS A 474 13.78 -8.39 4.00
N ASN A 475 13.97 -8.67 5.30
CA ASN A 475 13.29 -9.76 6.05
C ASN A 475 12.64 -9.27 7.35
N GLY A 476 12.70 -7.96 7.64
CA GLY A 476 12.04 -7.38 8.80
C GLY A 476 10.51 -7.53 8.72
N VAL A 477 9.89 -7.66 9.90
CA VAL A 477 8.44 -7.69 10.07
C VAL A 477 8.01 -6.40 10.74
N TRP A 478 7.08 -5.70 10.11
CA TRP A 478 6.53 -4.44 10.58
C TRP A 478 5.03 -4.53 10.72
N ALA A 479 4.47 -4.03 11.82
CA ALA A 479 3.03 -3.85 11.98
C ALA A 479 2.70 -2.36 11.97
N LEU A 480 1.74 -1.96 11.14
CA LEU A 480 1.07 -0.67 11.29
C LEU A 480 -0.11 -0.87 12.21
N ARG A 481 0.08 -0.51 13.47
CA ARG A 481 -0.97 -0.45 14.49
C ARG A 481 -1.88 0.70 14.13
N ALA A 482 -3.09 0.40 13.69
CA ALA A 482 -4.02 1.41 13.20
C ALA A 482 -5.45 0.98 13.54
N PRO A 483 -5.95 1.32 14.75
CA PRO A 483 -7.30 1.01 15.16
C PRO A 483 -8.32 1.55 14.14
N LEU A 484 -9.23 0.68 13.70
CA LEU A 484 -10.27 1.04 12.72
C LEU A 484 -11.00 2.33 13.13
N ALA A 485 -11.39 2.45 14.40
CA ALA A 485 -12.08 3.63 14.92
C ALA A 485 -11.27 4.93 14.72
N GLY A 486 -9.96 4.89 14.94
CA GLY A 486 -9.07 6.04 14.73
C GLY A 486 -8.99 6.42 13.25
N VAL A 487 -8.82 5.44 12.37
CA VAL A 487 -8.80 5.66 10.91
C VAL A 487 -10.13 6.23 10.39
N LEU A 488 -11.26 5.73 10.90
CA LEU A 488 -12.59 6.26 10.55
C LEU A 488 -12.78 7.69 11.06
N SER A 489 -12.25 8.02 12.24
CA SER A 489 -12.26 9.39 12.77
C SER A 489 -11.54 10.36 11.83
N LEU A 490 -10.36 9.99 11.33
CA LEU A 490 -9.63 10.81 10.35
C LEU A 490 -10.45 11.10 9.10
N ALA A 491 -11.16 10.10 8.59
CA ALA A 491 -11.99 10.27 7.41
C ALA A 491 -13.12 11.26 7.67
N ARG A 492 -13.80 11.16 8.83
CA ARG A 492 -14.90 12.06 9.23
C ARG A 492 -14.42 13.51 9.34
N GLU A 493 -13.28 13.76 9.99
CA GLU A 493 -12.69 15.10 10.06
C GLU A 493 -12.39 15.67 8.67
N ALA A 494 -11.87 14.84 7.76
CA ALA A 494 -11.60 15.26 6.40
C ALA A 494 -12.89 15.56 5.60
N TYR A 495 -14.04 14.94 5.94
CA TYR A 495 -15.34 15.30 5.35
C TYR A 495 -15.84 16.66 5.83
N ASP A 496 -15.61 16.98 7.09
CA ASP A 496 -16.14 18.17 7.74
C ASP A 496 -15.22 19.40 7.58
N ALA A 497 -13.98 19.20 7.10
CA ALA A 497 -13.07 20.28 6.79
C ALA A 497 -13.67 21.25 5.74
N PRO A 498 -13.69 22.58 6.01
CA PRO A 498 -14.18 23.56 5.06
C PRO A 498 -13.41 23.45 3.74
N ARG A 499 -14.13 23.41 2.62
CA ARG A 499 -13.48 23.39 1.29
C ARG A 499 -12.63 24.65 1.19
N GLY A 500 -11.32 24.49 0.96
CA GLY A 500 -10.30 25.55 0.97
C GLY A 500 -10.42 26.64 -0.10
N GLY A 501 -11.63 26.91 -0.61
CA GLY A 501 -11.95 28.06 -1.47
C GLY A 501 -12.75 29.17 -0.78
N GLU A 502 -13.06 29.04 0.52
CA GLU A 502 -13.86 30.05 1.27
C GLU A 502 -13.06 30.82 2.35
N LEU A 503 -11.72 30.75 2.34
CA LEU A 503 -10.86 31.51 3.28
C LEU A 503 -10.03 32.59 2.61
#